data_AF-A0A2S2FDF5-F1
#
_entry.id   AF-A0A2S2FDF5-F1
#
_cell.length_a   1.000
_cell.length_b   1.000
_cell.length_c   1.000
_cell.angle_alpha   90.00
_cell.angle_beta   90.00
_cell.angle_gamma   90.00
#
_symmetry.space_group_name_H-M   'P 1'
#
loop_
_entity.id
_entity.type
_entity.pdbx_description
1 polymer ?
#
loop_
_entity_poly.entity_id
_entity_poly.type
_entity_poly.pdbx_seq_one_letter_code
_entity_poly.pdbx_strand_id
1 'polypeptide(L)'
;MCFNRQKKTQLLKVIRMSMQLSNEIFEWRKQFVEKLILSGVKPEDIEKQVGAAQKLIYGNYISTVEIECPLRVLGELKAILLEFSQKNGCHVISKVNR
;
A
#
# COMPACT_ATOMS: atom_id res chain seq x y z
N MET A 1 -3.92 -19.39 -47.28
CA MET A 1 -2.76 -19.16 -46.40
C MET A 1 -2.74 -17.69 -46.03
N CYS A 2 -2.52 -17.18 -44.82
CA CYS A 2 -2.42 -17.71 -43.47
C CYS A 2 -2.57 -16.50 -42.52
N PHE A 3 -3.41 -16.67 -41.50
CA PHE A 3 -3.37 -16.10 -40.16
C PHE A 3 -3.02 -14.62 -39.91
N ASN A 4 -4.11 -13.87 -39.71
CA ASN A 4 -4.36 -12.95 -38.59
C ASN A 4 -3.32 -13.00 -37.45
N ARG A 5 -2.67 -11.87 -37.16
CA ARG A 5 -2.09 -11.61 -35.83
C ARG A 5 -2.33 -10.14 -35.47
N GLN A 6 -3.58 -9.86 -35.09
CA GLN A 6 -3.84 -8.74 -34.19
C GLN A 6 -2.94 -8.96 -32.96
N LYS A 7 -1.90 -8.15 -32.80
CA LYS A 7 -1.19 -8.03 -31.54
C LYS A 7 -2.19 -7.44 -30.55
N LYS A 8 -2.99 -8.31 -29.96
CA LYS A 8 -3.73 -8.06 -28.73
C LYS A 8 -2.66 -7.84 -27.69
N THR A 9 -2.21 -6.60 -27.54
CA THR A 9 -1.36 -6.18 -26.45
C THR A 9 -2.10 -6.60 -25.18
N GLN A 10 -1.61 -7.66 -24.55
CA GLN A 10 -2.10 -8.12 -23.27
C GLN A 10 -2.12 -6.90 -22.37
N LEU A 11 -3.32 -6.56 -21.89
CA LEU A 11 -3.50 -5.63 -20.79
C LEU A 11 -2.53 -6.08 -19.70
N LEU A 12 -1.42 -5.35 -19.59
CA LEU A 12 -0.55 -5.41 -18.43
C LEU A 12 -1.49 -5.16 -17.27
N LYS A 13 -1.83 -6.24 -16.55
CA LYS A 13 -2.41 -6.13 -15.22
C LYS A 13 -1.28 -5.60 -14.34
N VAL A 14 -0.99 -4.31 -14.51
CA VAL A 14 -0.30 -3.49 -13.53
C VAL A 14 -1.11 -3.70 -12.27
N ILE A 15 -0.49 -4.31 -11.26
CA ILE A 15 -1.06 -4.31 -9.94
C ILE A 15 -0.95 -2.86 -9.48
N ARG A 16 -1.97 -2.08 -9.85
CA ARG A 16 -2.26 -0.75 -9.35
C ARG A 16 -2.23 -0.93 -7.83
N MET A 17 -1.35 -0.22 -7.12
CA MET A 17 -1.64 0.07 -5.71
C MET A 17 -3.04 0.66 -5.71
N SER A 18 -4.01 -0.15 -5.34
CA SER A 18 -5.39 0.16 -5.64
C SER A 18 -5.75 1.30 -4.69
N MET A 19 -6.29 2.39 -5.24
CA MET A 19 -7.04 3.34 -4.41
C MET A 19 -8.05 2.61 -3.51
N GLN A 20 -8.46 1.39 -3.90
CA GLN A 20 -9.28 0.48 -3.10
C GLN A 20 -8.67 0.12 -1.75
N LEU A 21 -7.39 -0.24 -1.62
CA LEU A 21 -6.85 -0.61 -0.31
C LEU A 21 -6.83 0.59 0.65
N SER A 22 -6.49 1.78 0.14
CA SER A 22 -6.54 3.03 0.91
C SER A 22 -7.98 3.39 1.30
N ASN A 23 -8.94 3.21 0.39
CA ASN A 23 -10.36 3.46 0.67
C ASN A 23 -10.93 2.44 1.65
N GLU A 24 -10.55 1.17 1.54
CA GLU A 24 -10.95 0.08 2.44
C GLU A 24 -10.43 0.34 3.86
N ILE A 25 -9.18 0.78 4.00
CA ILE A 25 -8.60 1.17 5.30
C ILE A 25 -9.35 2.38 5.88
N PHE A 26 -9.73 3.35 5.06
CA PHE A 26 -10.48 4.52 5.49
C PHE A 26 -11.90 4.17 5.95
N GLU A 27 -12.65 3.41 5.15
CA GLU A 27 -14.00 2.95 5.50
C GLU A 27 -13.99 2.03 6.73
N TRP A 28 -13.00 1.14 6.82
CA TRP A 28 -12.80 0.31 8.01
C TRP A 28 -12.58 1.18 9.26
N ARG A 29 -11.72 2.21 9.17
CA ARG A 29 -11.45 3.12 10.28
C ARG A 29 -12.72 3.85 10.71
N LYS A 30 -13.53 4.31 9.76
CA LYS A 30 -14.81 4.97 10.01
C LYS A 30 -15.77 4.04 10.76
N GLN A 31 -16.01 2.84 10.24
CA GLN A 31 -16.88 1.85 10.88
C GLN A 31 -16.40 1.44 12.28
N PHE A 32 -15.08 1.36 12.48
CA PHE A 32 -14.52 1.01 13.78
C PHE A 32 -14.72 2.13 14.80
N VAL A 33 -14.50 3.40 14.42
CA VAL A 33 -14.77 4.56 15.28
C VAL A 33 -16.25 4.64 15.66
N GLU A 34 -17.16 4.46 14.70
CA GLU A 34 -18.62 4.44 14.96
C GLU A 34 -18.99 3.38 16.02
N LYS A 35 -18.43 2.17 15.91
CA LYS A 35 -18.65 1.09 16.90
C LYS A 35 -18.10 1.43 18.28
N LEU A 36 -16.93 2.07 18.36
CA LEU A 36 -16.34 2.46 19.65
C LEU A 36 -17.20 3.52 20.36
N ILE A 37 -17.72 4.49 19.62
CA ILE A 37 -18.64 5.51 20.15
C ILE A 37 -19.92 4.85 20.67
N LEU A 38 -20.52 3.95 19.88
CA LEU A 38 -21.72 3.20 20.30
C LEU A 38 -21.47 2.30 21.52
N SER A 39 -20.22 1.87 21.71
CA SER A 39 -19.80 1.05 22.87
C SER A 39 -19.50 1.89 24.12
N GLY A 40 -19.68 3.22 24.05
CA GLY A 40 -19.47 4.12 25.19
C GLY A 40 -18.01 4.48 25.48
N VAL A 41 -17.10 4.25 24.52
CA VAL A 41 -15.70 4.69 24.63
C VAL A 41 -15.65 6.22 24.60
N LYS A 42 -14.90 6.81 25.53
CA LYS A 42 -14.71 8.26 25.59
C LYS A 42 -13.96 8.76 24.35
N PRO A 43 -14.32 9.92 23.78
CA PRO A 43 -13.64 10.47 22.61
C PRO A 43 -12.12 10.57 22.77
N GLU A 44 -11.65 10.89 23.98
CA GLU A 44 -10.21 10.99 24.29
C GLU A 44 -9.44 9.67 24.10
N ASP A 45 -10.12 8.52 24.27
CA ASP A 45 -9.50 7.19 24.19
C ASP A 45 -9.63 6.54 22.80
N ILE A 46 -10.48 7.09 21.92
CA ILE A 46 -10.76 6.51 20.59
C ILE A 46 -9.49 6.41 19.76
N GLU A 47 -8.68 7.45 19.71
CA GLU A 47 -7.47 7.48 18.87
C GLU A 47 -6.46 6.41 19.31
N LYS A 48 -6.32 6.21 20.62
CA LYS A 48 -5.45 5.17 21.18
C LYS A 48 -5.94 3.77 20.82
N GLN A 49 -7.24 3.51 20.90
CA GLN A 49 -7.81 2.20 20.53
C GLN A 49 -7.75 1.94 19.03
N VAL A 50 -8.05 2.94 18.21
CA VAL A 50 -7.90 2.86 16.74
C VAL A 50 -6.44 2.58 16.37
N GLY A 51 -5.49 3.30 16.98
CA GLY A 51 -4.06 3.08 16.75
C GLY A 51 -3.60 1.69 17.17
N ALA A 52 -4.09 1.17 18.29
CA ALA A 52 -3.81 -0.20 18.72
C ALA A 52 -4.39 -1.25 17.75
N ALA A 53 -5.64 -1.08 17.32
CA ALA A 53 -6.28 -1.97 16.35
C ALA A 53 -5.58 -1.93 14.98
N GLN A 54 -5.19 -0.76 14.50
CA GLN A 54 -4.42 -0.62 13.25
C GLN A 54 -3.06 -1.32 13.35
N LYS A 55 -2.34 -1.17 14.47
CA LYS A 55 -1.08 -1.90 14.69
C LYS A 55 -1.29 -3.41 14.73
N LEU A 56 -2.39 -3.89 15.30
CA LEU A 56 -2.71 -5.32 15.32
C LEU A 56 -3.02 -5.87 13.92
N ILE A 57 -3.78 -5.12 13.12
CA ILE A 57 -4.23 -5.57 11.79
C ILE A 57 -3.12 -5.43 10.75
N TYR A 58 -2.38 -4.32 10.77
CA TYR A 58 -1.42 -3.96 9.73
C TYR A 58 0.04 -4.01 10.19
N GLY A 59 0.32 -4.28 11.48
CA GLY A 59 1.69 -4.22 12.02
C GLY A 59 2.67 -5.20 11.38
N ASN A 60 2.16 -6.30 10.79
CA ASN A 60 2.96 -7.30 10.07
C ASN A 60 2.64 -7.32 8.56
N TYR A 61 1.98 -6.29 8.04
CA TYR A 61 1.58 -6.28 6.63
C TYR A 61 2.78 -6.01 5.72
N ILE A 62 3.01 -6.91 4.77
CA ILE A 62 4.03 -6.76 3.72
C ILE A 62 3.31 -6.39 2.43
N SER A 63 3.61 -5.21 1.90
CA SER A 63 3.12 -4.76 0.59
C SER A 63 4.21 -4.90 -0.47
N THR A 64 3.85 -5.41 -1.64
CA THR A 64 4.73 -5.40 -2.82
C THR A 64 4.24 -4.33 -3.79
N VAL A 65 5.11 -3.41 -4.16
CA VAL A 65 4.82 -2.30 -5.07
C VAL A 65 5.80 -2.36 -6.24
N GLU A 66 5.27 -2.33 -7.46
CA GLU A 66 6.07 -2.26 -8.69
C GLU A 66 6.20 -0.80 -9.13
N ILE A 67 7.43 -0.36 -9.41
CA ILE A 67 7.73 0.99 -9.88
C ILE A 67 8.50 0.87 -11.19
N GLU A 68 7.91 1.38 -12.27
CA GLU A 68 8.57 1.50 -13.57
C GLU A 68 9.25 2.88 -13.67
N CYS A 69 10.55 2.89 -13.96
CA CYS A 69 11.28 4.13 -14.16
C CYS A 69 12.45 3.96 -15.16
N PRO A 70 12.88 5.03 -15.83
CA PRO A 70 14.08 5.00 -16.67
C PRO A 70 15.33 4.62 -15.85
N LEU A 71 16.24 3.83 -16.43
CA LEU A 71 17.47 3.40 -15.76
C LEU A 71 18.30 4.55 -15.17
N ARG A 72 18.30 5.72 -15.83
CA ARG A 72 19.03 6.92 -15.39
C ARG A 72 18.60 7.45 -14.01
N VAL A 73 17.36 7.20 -13.59
CA VAL A 73 16.83 7.67 -12.29
C VAL A 73 16.83 6.58 -11.21
N LEU A 74 17.31 5.37 -11.52
CA LEU A 74 17.27 4.24 -10.58
C LEU A 74 18.08 4.50 -9.31
N GLY A 75 19.20 5.24 -9.43
CA GLY A 75 20.02 5.63 -8.28
C GLY A 75 19.28 6.55 -7.31
N GLU A 76 18.63 7.58 -7.84
CA GLU A 76 17.82 8.53 -7.06
C GLU A 76 16.62 7.84 -6.42
N LEU A 77 15.92 6.97 -7.17
CA LEU A 77 14.79 6.20 -6.64
C LEU A 77 15.22 5.32 -5.46
N LYS A 78 16.39 4.66 -5.54
CA LYS A 78 16.92 3.87 -4.42
C LYS A 78 17.20 4.72 -3.18
N ALA A 79 17.74 5.93 -3.35
CA ALA A 79 18.00 6.84 -2.24
C ALA A 79 16.71 7.28 -1.56
N ILE A 80 15.68 7.67 -2.34
CA ILE A 80 14.37 8.07 -1.84
C ILE A 80 13.70 6.92 -1.07
N LEU A 81 13.74 5.70 -1.61
CA LEU A 81 13.15 4.53 -0.96
C LEU A 81 13.88 4.15 0.33
N LEU A 82 15.20 4.34 0.39
CA LEU A 82 16.00 4.12 1.60
C LEU A 82 15.66 5.17 2.68
N GLU A 83 15.57 6.44 2.30
CA GLU A 83 15.17 7.51 3.21
C GLU A 83 13.75 7.27 3.75
N PHE A 84 12.82 6.86 2.88
CA PHE A 84 11.47 6.47 3.27
C PHE A 84 11.47 5.31 4.29
N SER A 85 12.30 4.29 4.06
CA SER A 85 12.47 3.13 4.96
C SER A 85 12.91 3.57 6.35
N GLN A 86 13.95 4.41 6.43
CA GLN A 86 14.50 4.91 7.69
C GLN A 86 13.50 5.78 8.45
N LYS A 87 12.82 6.71 7.76
CA LYS A 87 11.89 7.65 8.37
C LYS A 87 10.66 6.96 8.97
N ASN A 88 10.17 5.90 8.32
CA ASN A 88 8.93 5.23 8.70
C ASN A 88 9.15 3.92 9.47
N GLY A 89 10.41 3.53 9.73
CA GLY A 89 10.74 2.29 10.43
C GLY A 89 10.27 1.03 9.69
N CYS A 90 10.15 1.09 8.36
CA CYS A 90 9.73 -0.03 7.53
C CYS A 90 10.92 -0.60 6.75
N HIS A 91 10.84 -1.85 6.31
CA HIS A 91 11.90 -2.49 5.53
C HIS A 91 11.54 -2.50 4.04
N VAL A 92 12.37 -1.88 3.20
CA VAL A 92 12.17 -1.84 1.74
C VAL A 92 13.18 -2.76 1.08
N ILE A 93 12.68 -3.75 0.34
CA ILE A 93 13.50 -4.66 -0.46
C ILE A 93 13.27 -4.32 -1.93
N SER A 94 14.31 -3.84 -2.61
CA SER A 94 14.29 -3.66 -4.07
C SER A 94 14.68 -4.96 -4.76
N LYS A 95 13.80 -5.49 -5.63
CA LYS A 95 14.10 -6.60 -6.53
C LYS A 95 14.13 -6.07 -7.96
N VAL A 96 15.18 -6.40 -8.69
CA VAL A 96 15.30 -6.09 -10.11
C VAL A 96 14.95 -7.35 -10.88
N ASN A 97 13.84 -7.34 -11.61
CA ASN A 97 13.54 -8.41 -12.57
C ASN A 97 14.40 -8.17 -13.82
N ARG A 98 15.25 -9.15 -14.16
CA ARG A 98 16.06 -9.16 -15.38
C ARG A 98 15.34 -9.91 -16.49
#